data_AF-A0A2S6SB97-F1
#
_entry.id   AF-A0A2S6SB97-F1
#
_cell.length_a   1.000
_cell.length_b   1.000
_cell.length_c   1.000
_cell.angle_alpha   90.00
_cell.angle_beta   90.00
_cell.angle_gamma   90.00
#
_symmetry.space_group_name_H-M   'P 1'
#
loop_
_entity.id
_entity.type
_entity.pdbx_description
1 polymer ?
#
loop_
_entity_poly.entity_id
_entity_poly.type
_entity_poly.pdbx_seq_one_letter_code
_entity_poly.pdbx_strand_id
1 'polypeptide(L)'
;MVLSLQKNSNMTNVFQKLEWSGFALVEFLLSKENFHKDFKVLDIGGGWGAHTSVMRSFGLSVDMVDKYNEAAEFSCDFLKFDFKSKYDMILCSHVIEHQRNPGIFLDKIYDLLNDDGHLIISGPKHPAERFVEGHISTAILPVLLQKLIYAGFDCKKGKMMSLRGIENSFIVQKASNFTLDERDENGYRWTQKHQDRSPIKLKAGYEVPALSLNLNNCEIFKVHIGEIDQELNAKIGLIFDIPKGYKKKNLQFYIKFYEQFSLLDSNKNLLASEKSDWVLFEI
;
A
#
# COMPACT_ATOMS: atom_id res chain seq x y z
N MET A 1 -31.24 21.84 -13.16
CA MET A 1 -31.82 21.68 -14.51
C MET A 1 -31.28 20.37 -15.05
N VAL A 2 -32.08 19.31 -14.99
CA VAL A 2 -31.68 17.95 -15.38
C VAL A 2 -31.82 17.87 -16.90
N LEU A 3 -30.70 17.84 -17.62
CA LEU A 3 -30.68 17.59 -19.05
C LEU A 3 -30.49 16.08 -19.28
N SER A 4 -31.45 15.50 -19.96
CA SER A 4 -31.48 14.13 -20.44
C SER A 4 -30.32 13.86 -21.40
N LEU A 5 -29.50 12.85 -21.10
CA LEU A 5 -28.49 12.36 -22.02
C LEU A 5 -29.13 11.32 -22.95
N GLN A 6 -29.21 11.70 -24.22
CA GLN A 6 -29.46 10.80 -25.34
C GLN A 6 -28.33 9.77 -25.44
N LYS A 7 -28.73 8.51 -25.68
CA LYS A 7 -27.90 7.39 -26.12
C LYS A 7 -26.89 7.82 -27.19
N ASN A 8 -25.61 7.56 -26.96
CA ASN A 8 -24.68 7.18 -28.02
C ASN A 8 -23.48 6.37 -27.50
N SER A 9 -23.20 5.29 -28.24
CA SER A 9 -22.01 4.41 -28.26
C SER A 9 -21.65 3.61 -27.00
N ASN A 10 -21.85 2.28 -27.11
CA ASN A 10 -21.35 1.22 -26.24
C ASN A 10 -19.81 1.17 -26.17
N MET A 11 -19.23 1.90 -25.23
CA MET A 11 -18.09 1.43 -24.45
C MET A 11 -18.48 1.59 -22.99
N THR A 12 -18.89 0.51 -22.34
CA THR A 12 -18.88 0.50 -20.87
C THR A 12 -17.42 0.66 -20.47
N ASN A 13 -17.01 1.87 -20.06
CA ASN A 13 -15.71 2.07 -19.46
C ASN A 13 -15.63 1.15 -18.24
N VAL A 14 -14.91 0.03 -18.36
CA VAL A 14 -14.69 -0.88 -17.23
C VAL A 14 -13.63 -0.23 -16.36
N PHE A 15 -14.08 0.48 -15.34
CA PHE A 15 -13.19 1.06 -14.34
C PHE A 15 -12.49 -0.04 -13.56
N GLN A 16 -11.18 0.13 -13.36
CA GLN A 16 -10.39 -0.79 -12.56
C GLN A 16 -10.90 -0.79 -11.11
N LYS A 17 -10.81 -1.94 -10.45
CA LYS A 17 -11.24 -2.14 -9.07
C LYS A 17 -10.06 -2.63 -8.25
N LEU A 18 -9.59 -1.80 -7.33
CA LEU A 18 -8.50 -2.11 -6.42
C LEU A 18 -9.09 -2.62 -5.11
N GLU A 19 -9.00 -3.93 -4.88
CA GLU A 19 -9.45 -4.53 -3.62
C GLU A 19 -8.50 -4.18 -2.48
N TRP A 20 -7.20 -4.28 -2.73
CA TRP A 20 -6.16 -4.12 -1.73
C TRP A 20 -5.17 -3.03 -2.13
N SER A 21 -4.40 -2.49 -1.18
CA SER A 21 -3.34 -1.49 -1.44
C SER A 21 -3.76 -0.22 -2.19
N GLY A 22 -5.05 0.00 -2.47
CA GLY A 22 -5.51 1.12 -3.28
C GLY A 22 -5.17 2.46 -2.62
N PHE A 23 -5.37 2.55 -1.31
CA PHE A 23 -5.03 3.74 -0.52
C PHE A 23 -3.53 4.04 -0.54
N ALA A 24 -2.69 3.02 -0.35
CA ALA A 24 -1.23 3.18 -0.39
C ALA A 24 -0.74 3.55 -1.80
N LEU A 25 -1.32 2.97 -2.85
CA LEU A 25 -0.99 3.34 -4.22
C LEU A 25 -1.37 4.80 -4.52
N VAL A 26 -2.57 5.23 -4.13
CA VAL A 26 -3.00 6.64 -4.31
C VAL A 26 -2.13 7.60 -3.49
N GLU A 27 -1.80 7.25 -2.25
CA GLU A 27 -0.89 8.03 -1.42
C GLU A 27 0.46 8.23 -2.13
N PHE A 28 1.03 7.17 -2.69
CA PHE A 28 2.29 7.28 -3.44
C PHE A 28 2.14 8.13 -4.70
N LEU A 29 1.20 7.77 -5.59
CA LEU A 29 1.04 8.38 -6.91
C LEU A 29 0.78 9.89 -6.82
N LEU A 30 -0.02 10.33 -5.85
CA LEU A 30 -0.33 11.74 -5.67
C LEU A 30 0.74 12.48 -4.86
N SER A 31 1.54 11.80 -4.04
CA SER A 31 2.64 12.46 -3.31
C SER A 31 3.87 12.79 -4.16
N LYS A 32 3.93 12.28 -5.40
CA LYS A 32 5.00 12.58 -6.34
C LYS A 32 4.57 13.72 -7.27
N GLU A 33 5.36 14.79 -7.31
CA GLU A 33 5.10 15.91 -8.22
C GLU A 33 5.18 15.48 -9.69
N ASN A 34 6.22 14.70 -10.03
CA ASN A 34 6.44 14.14 -11.36
C ASN A 34 7.18 12.81 -11.26
N PHE A 35 6.98 11.96 -12.26
CA PHE A 35 7.79 10.78 -12.54
C PHE A 35 8.74 11.11 -13.70
N HIS A 36 9.99 10.67 -13.62
CA HIS A 36 10.90 10.81 -14.76
C HIS A 36 10.41 9.94 -15.92
N LYS A 37 10.93 10.22 -17.12
CA LYS A 37 10.65 9.41 -18.30
C LYS A 37 11.07 7.96 -18.02
N ASP A 38 10.23 7.01 -18.41
CA ASP A 38 10.47 5.58 -18.28
C ASP A 38 10.60 5.09 -16.82
N PHE A 39 9.93 5.78 -15.87
CA PHE A 39 9.85 5.35 -14.46
C PHE A 39 9.35 3.91 -14.36
N LYS A 40 10.22 3.02 -13.89
CA LYS A 40 10.04 1.57 -14.00
C LYS A 40 9.48 0.98 -12.71
N VAL A 41 8.39 0.24 -12.84
CA VAL A 41 7.66 -0.38 -11.73
C VAL A 41 7.64 -1.89 -11.89
N LEU A 42 7.85 -2.62 -10.78
CA LEU A 42 7.54 -4.04 -10.70
C LEU A 42 6.27 -4.23 -9.87
N ASP A 43 5.25 -4.88 -10.43
CA ASP A 43 4.04 -5.30 -9.73
C ASP A 43 4.14 -6.79 -9.38
N ILE A 44 4.41 -7.11 -8.12
CA ILE A 44 4.60 -8.48 -7.63
C ILE A 44 3.24 -9.05 -7.21
N GLY A 45 2.86 -10.18 -7.82
CA GLY A 45 1.57 -10.84 -7.59
C GLY A 45 0.40 -9.99 -8.09
N GLY A 46 0.56 -9.37 -9.26
CA GLY A 46 -0.41 -8.41 -9.81
C GLY A 46 -1.80 -9.01 -10.12
N GLY A 47 -1.98 -10.33 -10.01
CA GLY A 47 -3.27 -10.99 -10.17
C GLY A 47 -3.87 -10.68 -11.53
N TRP A 48 -5.08 -10.12 -11.56
CA TRP A 48 -5.76 -9.71 -12.79
C TRP A 48 -5.27 -8.39 -13.40
N GLY A 49 -4.21 -7.78 -12.85
CA GLY A 49 -3.56 -6.60 -13.42
C GLY A 49 -4.27 -5.27 -13.14
N ALA A 50 -5.14 -5.18 -12.13
CA ALA A 50 -5.87 -3.95 -11.81
C ALA A 50 -4.93 -2.80 -11.39
N HIS A 51 -3.98 -3.07 -10.47
CA HIS A 51 -2.96 -2.10 -10.08
C HIS A 51 -2.03 -1.75 -11.23
N THR A 52 -1.54 -2.77 -11.95
CA THR A 52 -0.75 -2.60 -13.18
C THR A 52 -1.44 -1.66 -14.17
N SER A 53 -2.75 -1.84 -14.42
CA SER A 53 -3.54 -1.00 -15.33
C SER A 53 -3.64 0.45 -14.85
N VAL A 54 -3.90 0.67 -13.55
CA VAL A 54 -3.93 2.02 -12.96
C VAL A 54 -2.56 2.70 -13.08
N MET A 55 -1.48 2.01 -12.73
CA MET A 55 -0.12 2.56 -12.80
C MET A 55 0.31 2.88 -14.24
N ARG A 56 -0.01 2.02 -15.22
CA ARG A 56 0.21 2.30 -16.65
C ARG A 56 -0.59 3.50 -17.12
N SER A 57 -1.85 3.62 -16.69
CA SER A 57 -2.69 4.78 -17.00
C SER A 57 -2.14 6.07 -16.39
N PHE A 58 -1.35 5.98 -15.31
CA PHE A 58 -0.63 7.10 -14.72
C PHE A 58 0.61 7.53 -15.53
N GLY A 59 1.02 6.73 -16.52
CA GLY A 59 2.19 6.93 -17.38
C GLY A 59 3.44 6.17 -16.94
N LEU A 60 3.31 5.20 -16.03
CA LEU A 60 4.45 4.41 -15.54
C LEU A 60 4.73 3.19 -16.43
N SER A 61 6.00 2.79 -16.53
CA SER A 61 6.41 1.55 -17.21
C SER A 61 6.35 0.39 -16.22
N VAL A 62 5.31 -0.43 -16.30
CA VAL A 62 5.05 -1.49 -15.31
C VAL A 62 5.34 -2.87 -15.91
N ASP A 63 6.21 -3.63 -15.27
CA ASP A 63 6.35 -5.08 -15.48
C ASP A 63 5.56 -5.81 -14.38
N MET A 64 4.69 -6.76 -14.74
CA MET A 64 3.97 -7.61 -13.79
C MET A 64 4.65 -8.98 -13.68
N VAL A 65 4.85 -9.45 -12.45
CA VAL A 65 5.30 -10.82 -12.17
C VAL A 65 4.23 -11.55 -11.35
N ASP A 66 3.69 -12.63 -11.91
CA ASP A 66 2.69 -13.46 -11.25
C ASP A 66 2.80 -14.89 -11.76
N LYS A 67 2.87 -15.87 -10.86
CA LYS A 67 3.07 -17.28 -11.23
C LYS A 67 1.80 -17.99 -11.68
N TYR A 68 0.64 -17.38 -11.49
CA TYR A 68 -0.67 -17.94 -11.83
C TYR A 68 -1.35 -17.19 -12.98
N ASN A 69 -0.82 -16.02 -13.38
CA ASN A 69 -1.34 -15.28 -14.52
C ASN A 69 -0.41 -15.39 -15.74
N GLU A 70 -0.84 -16.15 -16.74
CA GLU A 70 -0.14 -16.33 -18.01
C GLU A 70 -0.02 -15.04 -18.84
N ALA A 71 -0.85 -14.03 -18.57
CA ALA A 71 -0.79 -12.73 -19.23
C ALA A 71 0.19 -11.75 -18.57
N ALA A 72 0.86 -12.13 -17.47
CA ALA A 72 1.91 -11.33 -16.85
C ALA A 72 3.15 -11.28 -17.75
N GLU A 73 3.86 -10.13 -17.77
CA GLU A 73 5.14 -10.02 -18.47
C GLU A 73 6.14 -11.09 -18.00
N PHE A 74 6.06 -11.42 -16.70
CA PHE A 74 6.79 -12.52 -16.10
C PHE A 74 5.83 -13.52 -15.44
N SER A 75 5.26 -14.42 -16.24
CA SER A 75 4.42 -15.53 -15.76
C SER A 75 5.24 -16.62 -15.05
N CYS A 76 5.73 -16.33 -13.84
CA CYS A 76 6.64 -17.20 -13.10
C CYS A 76 6.70 -16.87 -11.60
N ASP A 77 7.36 -17.73 -10.82
CA ASP A 77 7.60 -17.48 -9.40
C ASP A 77 8.63 -16.37 -9.21
N PHE A 78 8.24 -15.29 -8.52
CA PHE A 78 9.09 -14.14 -8.22
C PHE A 78 10.45 -14.53 -7.63
N LEU A 79 10.50 -15.48 -6.69
CA LEU A 79 11.76 -15.89 -6.06
C LEU A 79 12.70 -16.63 -7.02
N LYS A 80 12.14 -17.31 -8.03
CA LYS A 80 12.92 -18.10 -9.01
C LYS A 80 13.34 -17.30 -10.24
N PHE A 81 12.64 -16.21 -10.55
CA PHE A 81 12.95 -15.42 -11.74
C PHE A 81 14.20 -14.56 -11.57
N ASP A 82 15.08 -14.55 -12.57
CA ASP A 82 16.32 -13.77 -12.57
C ASP A 82 16.14 -12.46 -13.35
N PHE A 83 15.80 -11.39 -12.62
CA PHE A 83 15.57 -10.08 -13.20
C PHE A 83 16.89 -9.42 -13.63
N LYS A 84 16.91 -8.84 -14.83
CA LYS A 84 18.09 -8.16 -15.39
C LYS A 84 18.11 -6.65 -15.14
N SER A 85 17.05 -6.10 -14.53
CA SER A 85 16.90 -4.68 -14.28
C SER A 85 16.43 -4.43 -12.85
N LYS A 86 16.80 -3.27 -12.33
CA LYS A 86 16.23 -2.71 -11.11
C LYS A 86 15.01 -1.83 -11.42
N TYR A 87 14.29 -1.45 -10.37
CA TYR A 87 13.03 -0.72 -10.46
C TYR A 87 13.05 0.53 -9.57
N ASP A 88 12.43 1.60 -10.06
CA ASP A 88 12.23 2.85 -9.33
C ASP A 88 11.12 2.71 -8.28
N MET A 89 10.20 1.78 -8.52
CA MET A 89 9.18 1.39 -7.57
C MET A 89 8.90 -0.11 -7.64
N ILE A 90 8.61 -0.72 -6.50
CA ILE A 90 8.08 -2.08 -6.42
C ILE A 90 6.75 -2.00 -5.66
N LEU A 91 5.69 -2.57 -6.23
CA LEU A 91 4.41 -2.81 -5.57
C LEU A 91 4.33 -4.29 -5.16
N CYS A 92 3.97 -4.52 -3.90
CA CYS A 92 3.73 -5.86 -3.34
C CYS A 92 2.44 -5.83 -2.51
N SER A 93 1.31 -6.16 -3.15
CA SER A 93 -0.01 -6.09 -2.54
C SER A 93 -0.51 -7.48 -2.14
N HIS A 94 -0.57 -7.79 -0.83
CA HIS A 94 -1.12 -9.06 -0.30
C HIS A 94 -0.42 -10.30 -0.89
N VAL A 95 0.91 -10.26 -0.91
CA VAL A 95 1.78 -11.37 -1.33
C VAL A 95 2.66 -11.88 -0.18
N ILE A 96 3.04 -11.00 0.75
CA ILE A 96 4.04 -11.29 1.80
C ILE A 96 3.57 -12.35 2.81
N GLU A 97 2.28 -12.39 3.10
CA GLU A 97 1.61 -13.36 3.96
C GLU A 97 1.63 -14.78 3.40
N HIS A 98 1.77 -14.91 2.08
CA HIS A 98 1.85 -16.18 1.38
C HIS A 98 3.29 -16.71 1.26
N GLN A 99 4.29 -15.93 1.73
CA GLN A 99 5.69 -16.31 1.61
C GLN A 99 6.13 -17.19 2.78
N ARG A 100 6.65 -18.37 2.45
CA ARG A 100 7.22 -19.30 3.45
C ARG A 100 8.46 -18.70 4.14
N ASN A 101 9.30 -18.00 3.38
CA ASN A 101 10.44 -17.27 3.91
C ASN A 101 10.32 -15.79 3.51
N PRO A 102 9.67 -14.95 4.33
CA PRO A 102 9.50 -13.54 4.03
C PRO A 102 10.83 -12.76 4.07
N GLY A 103 11.87 -13.25 4.76
CA GLY A 103 13.19 -12.61 4.79
C GLY A 103 13.85 -12.62 3.41
N ILE A 104 14.02 -13.83 2.84
CA ILE A 104 14.58 -13.99 1.47
C ILE A 104 13.75 -13.23 0.43
N PHE A 105 12.43 -13.21 0.61
CA PHE A 105 11.53 -12.46 -0.27
C PHE A 105 11.80 -10.95 -0.21
N LEU A 106 11.93 -10.38 0.98
CA LEU A 106 12.22 -8.95 1.15
C LEU A 106 13.65 -8.59 0.75
N ASP A 107 14.62 -9.47 0.97
CA ASP A 107 16.00 -9.26 0.50
C ASP A 107 16.04 -9.14 -1.02
N LYS A 108 15.29 -10.01 -1.72
CA LYS A 108 15.18 -9.92 -3.18
C LYS A 108 14.50 -8.63 -3.63
N ILE A 109 13.45 -8.19 -2.94
CA ILE A 109 12.82 -6.88 -3.22
C ILE A 109 13.85 -5.75 -3.03
N TYR A 110 14.60 -5.76 -1.94
CA TYR A 110 15.63 -4.77 -1.64
C TYR A 110 16.70 -4.72 -2.75
N ASP A 111 17.15 -5.88 -3.23
CA ASP A 111 18.19 -5.99 -4.25
C ASP A 111 17.71 -5.51 -5.64
N LEU A 112 16.42 -5.70 -5.95
CA LEU A 112 15.78 -5.24 -7.18
C LEU A 112 15.39 -3.76 -7.17
N LEU A 113 15.37 -3.12 -6.00
CA LEU A 113 15.04 -1.71 -5.90
C LEU A 113 16.25 -0.84 -6.24
N ASN A 114 16.04 0.25 -6.97
CA ASN A 114 17.01 1.33 -7.09
C ASN A 114 17.31 1.93 -5.71
N ASP A 115 18.45 2.60 -5.56
CA ASP A 115 18.89 3.08 -4.25
C ASP A 115 17.99 4.21 -3.71
N ASP A 116 17.41 5.01 -4.61
CA ASP A 116 16.37 5.99 -4.37
C ASP A 116 14.94 5.46 -4.65
N GLY A 117 14.82 4.19 -5.01
CA GLY A 117 13.56 3.54 -5.34
C GLY A 117 12.64 3.38 -4.12
N HIS A 118 11.35 3.17 -4.39
CA HIS A 118 10.31 3.06 -3.36
C HIS A 118 9.64 1.69 -3.38
N LEU A 119 9.53 1.06 -2.21
CA LEU A 119 8.69 -0.11 -2.01
C LEU A 119 7.32 0.35 -1.49
N ILE A 120 6.25 0.00 -2.20
CA ILE A 120 4.88 -0.01 -1.67
C ILE A 120 4.54 -1.46 -1.33
N ILE A 121 4.31 -1.74 -0.06
CA ILE A 121 4.00 -3.08 0.40
C ILE A 121 2.83 -3.07 1.37
N SER A 122 1.88 -3.96 1.15
CA SER A 122 0.70 -4.11 2.00
C SER A 122 0.44 -5.58 2.31
N GLY A 123 -0.11 -5.82 3.48
CA GLY A 123 -0.64 -7.13 3.84
C GLY A 123 -1.77 -7.01 4.87
N PRO A 124 -2.48 -8.12 5.12
CA PRO A 124 -3.74 -8.11 5.84
C PRO A 124 -3.58 -7.69 7.30
N LYS A 125 -4.57 -6.95 7.81
CA LYS A 125 -4.68 -6.54 9.22
C LYS A 125 -5.85 -7.25 9.89
N HIS A 126 -5.66 -8.52 10.19
CA HIS A 126 -6.60 -9.30 11.01
C HIS A 126 -6.00 -9.64 12.39
N PRO A 127 -6.82 -10.07 13.36
CA PRO A 127 -6.32 -10.60 14.63
C PRO A 127 -5.35 -11.78 14.42
N ALA A 128 -4.40 -11.95 15.34
CA ALA A 128 -3.33 -12.94 15.22
C ALA A 128 -3.83 -14.39 15.36
N GLU A 129 -4.96 -14.56 16.05
CA GLU A 129 -5.64 -15.82 16.33
C GLU A 129 -6.55 -16.31 15.19
N ARG A 130 -6.68 -15.52 14.11
CA ARG A 130 -7.55 -15.87 12.97
C ARG A 130 -6.82 -16.81 12.00
N PHE A 131 -7.42 -17.97 11.72
CA PHE A 131 -7.02 -18.81 10.59
C PHE A 131 -7.50 -18.20 9.27
N VAL A 132 -6.58 -18.10 8.32
CA VAL A 132 -6.87 -17.72 6.93
C VAL A 132 -6.06 -18.64 6.02
N GLU A 133 -6.71 -19.23 5.03
CA GLU A 133 -6.08 -20.16 4.10
C GLU A 133 -4.92 -19.48 3.35
N GLY A 134 -3.79 -20.18 3.23
CA GLY A 134 -2.60 -19.67 2.53
C GLY A 134 -1.84 -18.55 3.25
N HIS A 135 -2.35 -17.97 4.34
CA HIS A 135 -1.67 -16.95 5.14
C HIS A 135 -0.71 -17.63 6.13
N ILE A 136 0.40 -18.14 5.59
CA ILE A 136 1.43 -18.87 6.35
C ILE A 136 2.44 -17.94 7.03
N SER A 137 2.38 -16.65 6.75
CA SER A 137 3.12 -15.58 7.41
C SER A 137 2.17 -14.44 7.77
N THR A 138 2.49 -13.66 8.80
CA THR A 138 1.61 -12.57 9.28
C THR A 138 2.10 -11.19 8.84
N ALA A 139 1.16 -10.33 8.48
CA ALA A 139 1.37 -8.92 8.13
C ALA A 139 0.71 -7.96 9.14
N ILE A 140 0.41 -8.43 10.36
CA ILE A 140 0.01 -7.53 11.45
C ILE A 140 1.08 -6.47 11.67
N LEU A 141 0.67 -5.26 12.06
CA LEU A 141 1.55 -4.09 12.06
C LEU A 141 2.89 -4.32 12.78
N PRO A 142 2.93 -4.87 14.01
CA PRO A 142 4.19 -5.06 14.72
C PRO A 142 5.15 -6.02 14.00
N VAL A 143 4.63 -7.02 13.28
CA VAL A 143 5.46 -8.01 12.58
C VAL A 143 5.89 -7.49 11.21
N LEU A 144 4.98 -6.88 10.45
CA LEU A 144 5.33 -6.29 9.15
C LEU A 144 6.38 -5.18 9.30
N LEU A 145 6.21 -4.29 10.29
CA LEU A 145 7.17 -3.23 10.57
C LEU A 145 8.58 -3.79 10.84
N GLN A 146 8.66 -4.81 11.70
CA GLN A 146 9.95 -5.43 12.01
C GLN A 146 10.56 -6.11 10.79
N LYS A 147 9.79 -6.88 10.01
CA LYS A 147 10.26 -7.51 8.77
C LYS A 147 10.90 -6.48 7.83
N LEU A 148 10.28 -5.30 7.69
CA LEU A 148 10.81 -4.22 6.84
C LEU A 148 12.09 -3.60 7.41
N ILE A 149 12.16 -3.37 8.73
CA ILE A 149 13.35 -2.85 9.40
C ILE A 149 14.56 -3.78 9.25
N TYR A 150 14.34 -5.09 9.43
CA TYR A 150 15.38 -6.12 9.27
C TYR A 150 15.77 -6.34 7.81
N ALA A 151 14.85 -6.12 6.86
CA ALA A 151 15.15 -6.10 5.42
C ALA A 151 15.82 -4.80 4.94
N GLY A 152 16.13 -3.87 5.86
CA GLY A 152 16.90 -2.66 5.55
C GLY A 152 16.09 -1.48 5.04
N PHE A 153 14.77 -1.43 5.24
CA PHE A 153 13.94 -0.30 4.86
C PHE A 153 13.81 0.75 5.98
N ASP A 154 13.71 2.03 5.60
CA ASP A 154 13.48 3.16 6.52
C ASP A 154 11.99 3.42 6.67
N CYS A 155 11.38 2.76 7.65
CA CYS A 155 9.97 2.96 7.98
C CYS A 155 9.71 4.25 8.77
N LYS A 156 10.75 4.91 9.30
CA LYS A 156 10.62 6.14 10.10
C LYS A 156 10.42 7.36 9.22
N LYS A 157 11.20 7.46 8.13
CA LYS A 157 11.03 8.51 7.10
C LYS A 157 9.98 8.13 6.07
N GLY A 158 9.77 6.84 5.84
CA GLY A 158 8.70 6.34 4.97
C GLY A 158 7.30 6.66 5.51
N LYS A 159 6.30 6.24 4.73
CA LYS A 159 4.88 6.38 5.07
C LYS A 159 4.32 5.06 5.57
N MET A 160 3.39 5.13 6.50
CA MET A 160 2.70 3.96 7.06
C MET A 160 1.20 4.23 7.09
N MET A 161 0.41 3.25 6.67
CA MET A 161 -1.05 3.27 6.79
C MET A 161 -1.49 1.98 7.47
N SER A 162 -2.06 2.10 8.68
CA SER A 162 -2.64 0.98 9.40
C SER A 162 -4.15 1.16 9.40
N LEU A 163 -4.82 0.50 8.45
CA LEU A 163 -6.24 0.73 8.13
C LEU A 163 -7.12 -0.28 8.88
N ARG A 164 -7.91 0.22 9.83
CA ARG A 164 -8.86 -0.49 10.72
C ARG A 164 -9.40 -1.80 10.17
N GLY A 165 -8.80 -2.94 10.55
CA GLY A 165 -9.25 -4.28 10.16
C GLY A 165 -9.06 -4.67 8.69
N ILE A 166 -8.46 -3.81 7.86
CA ILE A 166 -8.25 -4.04 6.43
C ILE A 166 -6.82 -4.51 6.19
N GLU A 167 -5.85 -3.59 6.26
CA GLU A 167 -4.47 -3.84 5.89
C GLU A 167 -3.49 -2.91 6.61
N ASN A 168 -2.23 -3.34 6.67
CA ASN A 168 -1.10 -2.49 7.02
C ASN A 168 -0.29 -2.30 5.75
N SER A 169 -0.01 -1.04 5.42
CA SER A 169 0.71 -0.64 4.22
C SER A 169 1.89 0.25 4.57
N PHE A 170 2.97 0.12 3.81
CA PHE A 170 4.17 0.93 3.93
C PHE A 170 4.60 1.44 2.55
N ILE A 171 5.08 2.69 2.51
CA ILE A 171 5.76 3.28 1.35
C ILE A 171 7.15 3.69 1.86
N VAL A 172 8.18 2.92 1.50
CA VAL A 172 9.50 3.00 2.15
C VAL A 172 10.63 2.96 1.14
N GLN A 173 11.77 3.55 1.52
CA GLN A 173 13.02 3.49 0.75
C GLN A 173 14.06 2.69 1.55
N LYS A 174 15.19 2.39 0.93
CA LYS A 174 16.34 1.77 1.61
C LYS A 174 16.85 2.69 2.71
N ALA A 175 17.15 2.13 3.88
CA ALA A 175 17.71 2.86 4.99
C ALA A 175 19.19 3.16 4.79
N SER A 176 19.59 4.41 5.00
CA SER A 176 20.98 4.85 4.84
C SER A 176 21.93 4.27 5.90
N ASN A 177 21.39 3.72 6.99
CA ASN A 177 22.15 3.11 8.07
C ASN A 177 22.10 1.58 8.06
N PHE A 178 21.65 0.96 6.96
CA PHE A 178 21.62 -0.49 6.76
C PHE A 178 22.85 -0.99 6.03
N THR A 179 23.37 -2.13 6.46
CA THR A 179 24.46 -2.86 5.81
C THR A 179 24.04 -4.31 5.55
N LEU A 180 24.52 -4.91 4.47
CA LEU A 180 24.05 -6.23 4.02
C LEU A 180 24.36 -7.38 5.00
N ASP A 181 25.38 -7.22 5.85
CA ASP A 181 25.70 -8.14 6.94
C ASP A 181 24.59 -8.20 8.01
N GLU A 182 23.73 -7.17 8.08
CA GLU A 182 22.56 -7.20 8.97
C GLU A 182 21.56 -8.30 8.58
N ARG A 183 21.63 -8.85 7.35
CA ARG A 183 20.79 -9.99 6.91
C ARG A 183 21.10 -11.28 7.68
N ASP A 184 22.29 -11.39 8.25
CA ASP A 184 22.71 -12.55 9.06
C ASP A 184 22.33 -12.37 10.56
N GLU A 185 21.75 -11.23 10.93
CA GLU A 185 21.37 -10.97 12.31
C GLU A 185 20.22 -11.85 12.78
N ASN A 186 20.40 -12.44 13.96
CA ASN A 186 19.32 -13.12 14.66
C ASN A 186 18.57 -12.07 15.50
N GLY A 187 17.34 -11.73 15.10
CA GLY A 187 16.51 -10.63 15.62
C GLY A 187 16.05 -10.72 17.08
N TYR A 188 16.88 -11.25 17.98
CA TYR A 188 16.63 -11.44 19.40
C TYR A 188 16.47 -10.12 20.16
N ARG A 189 17.22 -9.07 19.81
CA ARG A 189 17.13 -7.74 20.44
C ARG A 189 17.21 -6.63 19.39
N TRP A 190 16.35 -5.62 19.55
CA TRP A 190 16.45 -4.41 18.75
C TRP A 190 17.69 -3.59 19.14
N THR A 191 18.39 -3.05 18.15
CA THR A 191 19.53 -2.15 18.29
C THR A 191 19.07 -0.70 18.13
N GLN A 192 19.97 0.27 18.32
CA GLN A 192 19.65 1.66 18.01
C GLN A 192 19.34 1.86 16.52
N LYS A 193 20.05 1.16 15.62
CA LYS A 193 19.75 1.18 14.18
C LYS A 193 18.29 0.77 13.90
N HIS A 194 17.81 -0.29 14.57
CA HIS A 194 16.42 -0.74 14.45
C HIS A 194 15.43 0.34 14.92
N GLN A 195 15.71 1.03 16.03
CA GLN A 195 14.88 2.14 16.52
C GLN A 195 14.89 3.33 15.54
N ASP A 196 16.04 3.62 14.94
CA ASP A 196 16.20 4.74 14.02
C ASP A 196 15.46 4.55 12.69
N ARG A 197 15.12 3.31 12.33
CA ARG A 197 14.30 2.97 11.16
C ARG A 197 12.81 2.83 11.46
N SER A 198 12.39 2.95 12.72
CA SER A 198 11.00 2.73 13.12
C SER A 198 10.21 4.04 13.32
N PRO A 199 8.97 4.15 12.79
CA PRO A 199 8.11 5.31 13.04
C PRO A 199 7.48 5.28 14.44
N ILE A 200 7.45 4.11 15.08
CA ILE A 200 6.96 3.91 16.45
C ILE A 200 8.07 3.31 17.31
N LYS A 201 8.12 3.65 18.60
CA LYS A 201 9.13 3.11 19.51
C LYS A 201 9.00 1.58 19.61
N LEU A 202 10.05 0.84 19.27
CA LEU A 202 10.07 -0.62 19.42
C LEU A 202 10.20 -0.95 20.90
N LYS A 203 9.12 -1.44 21.51
CA LYS A 203 9.04 -1.79 22.93
C LYS A 203 8.34 -3.14 23.07
N ALA A 204 8.97 -4.07 23.78
CA ALA A 204 8.39 -5.38 24.05
C ALA A 204 7.09 -5.23 24.86
N GLY A 205 6.08 -6.02 24.51
CA GLY A 205 4.74 -5.95 25.11
C GLY A 205 3.90 -4.75 24.67
N TYR A 206 4.36 -3.94 23.72
CA TYR A 206 3.51 -2.91 23.11
C TYR A 206 2.54 -3.55 22.10
N GLU A 207 1.25 -3.33 22.31
CA GLU A 207 0.19 -3.89 21.49
C GLU A 207 -0.34 -2.88 20.48
N VAL A 208 -0.62 -3.34 19.26
CA VAL A 208 -1.30 -2.55 18.24
C VAL A 208 -2.63 -3.23 17.90
N PRO A 209 -3.78 -2.63 18.28
CA PRO A 209 -5.09 -3.21 18.00
C PRO A 209 -5.37 -3.37 16.50
N ALA A 210 -5.99 -4.48 16.09
CA ALA A 210 -6.37 -4.73 14.70
C ALA A 210 -7.34 -3.66 14.14
N LEU A 211 -8.22 -3.12 15.00
CA LEU A 211 -9.22 -2.11 14.61
C LEU A 211 -8.74 -0.65 14.78
N SER A 212 -7.45 -0.45 15.02
CA SER A 212 -6.89 0.91 15.05
C SER A 212 -6.82 1.52 13.65
N LEU A 213 -6.95 2.84 13.53
CA LEU A 213 -6.70 3.60 12.30
C LEU A 213 -5.56 4.59 12.57
N ASN A 214 -4.38 4.34 12.00
CA ASN A 214 -3.19 5.16 12.25
C ASN A 214 -2.39 5.35 10.97
N LEU A 215 -2.04 6.59 10.67
CA LEU A 215 -1.16 6.95 9.55
C LEU A 215 0.10 7.65 10.08
N ASN A 216 1.22 7.48 9.39
CA ASN A 216 2.49 8.16 9.67
C ASN A 216 3.07 8.72 8.37
N ASN A 217 3.47 9.99 8.36
CA ASN A 217 4.05 10.71 7.21
C ASN A 217 3.18 10.70 5.93
N CYS A 218 1.89 10.38 6.02
CA CYS A 218 0.95 10.47 4.90
C CYS A 218 0.51 11.92 4.68
N GLU A 219 0.39 12.30 3.42
CA GLU A 219 0.09 13.66 2.99
C GLU A 219 -1.26 13.74 2.27
N ILE A 220 -1.60 12.69 1.53
CA ILE A 220 -2.81 12.60 0.71
C ILE A 220 -3.99 12.12 1.57
N PHE A 221 -3.74 11.18 2.47
CA PHE A 221 -4.71 10.73 3.46
C PHE A 221 -4.32 11.17 4.88
N LYS A 222 -5.30 11.64 5.65
CA LYS A 222 -5.12 12.05 7.05
C LYS A 222 -6.21 11.43 7.92
N VAL A 223 -5.87 10.98 9.13
CA VAL A 223 -6.87 10.45 10.06
C VAL A 223 -7.81 11.56 10.50
N HIS A 224 -9.10 11.28 10.46
CA HIS A 224 -10.16 12.10 11.03
C HIS A 224 -10.81 11.38 12.21
N ILE A 225 -11.02 12.12 13.30
CA ILE A 225 -11.82 11.70 14.45
C ILE A 225 -12.87 12.79 14.63
N GLY A 226 -14.14 12.45 14.41
CA GLY A 226 -15.28 13.35 14.58
C GLY A 226 -15.62 13.64 16.04
N GLU A 227 -16.49 14.63 16.27
CA GLU A 227 -17.08 14.89 17.58
C GLU A 227 -18.00 13.73 18.02
N ILE A 228 -18.05 13.46 19.33
CA ILE A 228 -18.92 12.43 19.91
C ILE A 228 -20.34 12.99 19.92
N ASP A 229 -21.23 12.45 19.08
CA ASP A 229 -22.67 12.71 19.20
C ASP A 229 -23.39 11.65 20.05
N GLN A 230 -24.63 11.95 20.43
CA GLN A 230 -25.46 11.11 21.30
C GLN A 230 -25.89 9.79 20.63
N GLU A 231 -25.64 9.60 19.33
CA GLU A 231 -25.86 8.36 18.58
C GLU A 231 -24.58 7.51 18.45
N LEU A 232 -23.55 7.82 19.25
CA LEU A 232 -22.29 7.06 19.37
C LEU A 232 -21.42 7.01 18.09
N ASN A 233 -21.72 7.80 17.05
CA ASN A 233 -20.87 7.85 15.87
C ASN A 233 -19.74 8.86 16.07
N ALA A 234 -18.77 8.54 16.93
CA ALA A 234 -17.45 9.11 16.76
C ALA A 234 -16.95 8.69 15.36
N LYS A 235 -17.15 9.55 14.35
CA LYS A 235 -16.79 9.21 12.95
C LYS A 235 -15.28 9.11 12.84
N ILE A 236 -14.77 7.89 12.86
CA ILE A 236 -13.38 7.58 12.52
C ILE A 236 -13.30 7.46 11.00
N GLY A 237 -12.36 8.15 10.39
CA GLY A 237 -12.27 8.23 8.94
C GLY A 237 -10.92 8.66 8.42
N LEU A 238 -10.85 8.77 7.09
CA LEU A 238 -9.77 9.42 6.39
C LEU A 238 -10.30 10.69 5.72
N ILE A 239 -9.54 11.77 5.81
CA ILE A 239 -9.65 12.93 4.91
C ILE A 239 -8.77 12.63 3.70
N PHE A 240 -9.33 12.76 2.51
CA PHE A 240 -8.64 12.72 1.23
C PHE A 240 -8.38 14.14 0.74
N ASP A 241 -7.10 14.47 0.57
CA ASP A 241 -6.61 15.81 0.27
C ASP A 241 -5.69 15.75 -0.96
N ILE A 242 -6.18 16.27 -2.09
CA ILE A 242 -5.40 16.31 -3.33
C ILE A 242 -4.39 17.48 -3.23
N PRO A 243 -3.09 17.27 -3.54
CA PRO A 243 -2.09 18.32 -3.44
C PRO A 243 -2.46 19.57 -4.25
N LYS A 244 -2.19 20.74 -3.68
CA LYS A 244 -2.42 22.02 -4.37
C LYS A 244 -1.60 22.07 -5.66
N GLY A 245 -2.26 22.38 -6.77
CA GLY A 245 -1.61 22.47 -8.08
C GLY A 245 -1.43 21.13 -8.80
N TYR A 246 -1.91 20.02 -8.23
CA TYR A 246 -1.95 18.75 -8.94
C TYR A 246 -2.77 18.86 -10.22
N LYS A 247 -2.17 18.45 -11.35
CA LYS A 247 -2.82 18.45 -12.66
C LYS A 247 -3.60 17.15 -12.80
N LYS A 248 -4.93 17.25 -12.73
CA LYS A 248 -5.85 16.12 -12.87
C LYS A 248 -5.59 15.35 -14.16
N LYS A 249 -5.44 14.02 -14.04
CA LYS A 249 -5.15 13.10 -15.16
C LYS A 249 -6.42 12.48 -15.76
N ASN A 250 -7.60 12.78 -15.20
CA ASN A 250 -8.90 12.22 -15.57
C ASN A 250 -8.94 10.68 -15.52
N LEU A 251 -8.24 10.12 -14.54
CA LEU A 251 -8.21 8.69 -14.26
C LEU A 251 -9.29 8.33 -13.26
N GLN A 252 -10.05 7.27 -13.58
CA GLN A 252 -11.16 6.80 -12.78
C GLN A 252 -10.98 5.32 -12.44
N PHE A 253 -11.05 4.99 -11.17
CA PHE A 253 -11.01 3.61 -10.66
C PHE A 253 -11.68 3.55 -9.28
N TYR A 254 -12.08 2.34 -8.88
CA TYR A 254 -12.67 2.10 -7.58
C TYR A 254 -11.64 1.54 -6.60
N ILE A 255 -11.77 1.92 -5.34
CA ILE A 255 -11.06 1.28 -4.22
C ILE A 255 -12.11 0.65 -3.31
N LYS A 256 -11.85 -0.61 -2.89
CA LYS A 256 -12.68 -1.32 -1.92
C LYS A 256 -12.50 -0.72 -0.53
N PHE A 257 -13.60 -0.49 0.15
CA PHE A 257 -13.65 0.32 1.38
C PHE A 257 -14.01 -0.49 2.63
N TYR A 258 -14.47 -1.74 2.45
CA TYR A 258 -14.72 -2.76 3.48
C TYR A 258 -15.61 -2.32 4.66
N GLU A 259 -16.36 -1.23 4.51
CA GLU A 259 -17.31 -0.76 5.52
C GLU A 259 -16.66 -0.49 6.89
N GLN A 260 -15.36 -0.10 6.92
CA GLN A 260 -14.60 0.01 8.18
C GLN A 260 -14.46 1.43 8.74
N PHE A 261 -14.57 2.46 7.92
CA PHE A 261 -14.42 3.87 8.34
C PHE A 261 -15.09 4.79 7.32
N SER A 262 -15.14 6.10 7.57
CA SER A 262 -15.66 7.09 6.60
C SER A 262 -14.54 7.73 5.77
N LEU A 263 -14.84 8.16 4.54
CA LEU A 263 -13.95 8.98 3.71
C LEU A 263 -14.56 10.38 3.56
N LEU A 264 -13.76 11.41 3.80
CA LEU A 264 -14.18 12.80 3.67
C LEU A 264 -13.24 13.55 2.72
N ASP A 265 -13.73 14.65 2.13
CA ASP A 265 -12.88 15.60 1.41
C ASP A 265 -12.16 16.55 2.38
N SER A 266 -11.32 17.44 1.85
CA SER A 266 -10.59 18.46 2.62
C SER A 266 -11.50 19.44 3.38
N ASN A 267 -12.76 19.59 2.97
CA ASN A 267 -13.78 20.42 3.62
C ASN A 267 -14.64 19.62 4.60
N LYS A 268 -14.29 18.35 4.87
CA LYS A 268 -15.03 17.40 5.71
C LYS A 268 -16.43 17.04 5.16
N ASN A 269 -16.66 17.21 3.87
CA ASN A 269 -17.84 16.64 3.23
C ASN A 269 -17.66 15.12 3.07
N LEU A 270 -18.73 14.37 3.29
CA LEU A 270 -18.71 12.92 3.19
C LEU A 270 -18.57 12.48 1.72
N LEU A 271 -17.48 11.79 1.41
CA LEU A 271 -17.25 11.15 0.11
C LEU A 271 -17.75 9.70 0.12
N ALA A 272 -17.52 8.99 1.21
CA ALA A 272 -17.98 7.63 1.43
C ALA A 272 -18.22 7.37 2.92
N SER A 273 -19.19 6.52 3.23
CA SER A 273 -19.54 6.18 4.61
C SER A 273 -19.11 4.76 4.96
N GLU A 274 -19.26 4.38 6.22
CA GLU A 274 -19.10 2.99 6.68
C GLU A 274 -20.10 2.02 6.05
N LYS A 275 -21.08 2.49 5.27
CA LYS A 275 -22.00 1.63 4.48
C LYS A 275 -21.58 1.50 3.02
N SER A 276 -20.47 2.12 2.63
CA SER A 276 -19.97 2.11 1.26
C SER A 276 -19.02 0.94 1.06
N ASP A 277 -19.31 0.07 0.09
CA ASP A 277 -18.44 -1.06 -0.23
C ASP A 277 -17.27 -0.66 -1.15
N TRP A 278 -17.54 0.24 -2.10
CA TRP A 278 -16.58 0.77 -3.07
C TRP A 278 -16.66 2.29 -3.13
N VAL A 279 -15.52 2.94 -3.38
CA VAL A 279 -15.43 4.39 -3.58
C VAL A 279 -14.77 4.67 -4.92
N LEU A 280 -15.39 5.55 -5.73
CA LEU A 280 -14.82 6.02 -6.98
C LEU A 280 -13.79 7.12 -6.69
N PHE A 281 -12.58 6.93 -7.18
CA PHE A 281 -11.54 7.96 -7.20
C PHE A 281 -11.45 8.55 -8.61
N GLU A 282 -11.40 9.87 -8.70
CA GLU A 282 -11.20 10.61 -9.95
C GLU A 282 -10.03 11.58 -9.79
N ILE A 283 -8.88 11.20 -10.35
CA ILE A 283 -7.58 11.89 -10.20
C ILE A 283 -6.95 12.26 -11.53
#